data_AF-A0A2G9ZTM1-F1
#
_entry.id   AF-A0A2G9ZTM1-F1
#
_cell.length_a   1.000
_cell.length_b   1.000
_cell.length_c   1.000
_cell.angle_alpha   90.00
_cell.angle_beta   90.00
_cell.angle_gamma   90.00
#
_symmetry.space_group_name_H-M   'P 1'
#
loop_
_entity.id
_entity.type
_entity.pdbx_description
1 polymer ?
#
loop_
_entity_poly.entity_id
_entity_poly.type
_entity_poly.pdbx_seq_one_letter_code
_entity_poly.pdbx_strand_id
1 'polypeptide(L)'
;MMKGVMNNMKIKKCPVCGIGTLKKRIENEPFEYKGKQITIPNYITYACAECGEAVVDPITLKESGKILKDFQREVDGLLNGAQIKAIRMKMGMTQEQLAEIIGGGLKAVARYEIGTVCQSRGMDNLLRILDAYPETLKVIQKKIGTGKRIAQVIDIEDVRNKKNYRYPGEAYSIDKIGGAAYGT
;
A
#
# COMPACT_ATOMS: atom_id res chain seq x y z
N MET A 1 -12.43 2.21 20.97
CA MET A 1 -13.11 3.47 20.63
C MET A 1 -12.70 3.89 19.22
N MET A 2 -13.51 3.56 18.21
CA MET A 2 -13.25 3.91 16.80
C MET A 2 -13.97 5.22 16.49
N LYS A 3 -13.24 6.34 16.53
CA LYS A 3 -13.72 7.61 16.00
C LYS A 3 -12.94 7.92 14.72
N GLY A 4 -13.66 8.12 13.62
CA GLY A 4 -13.15 8.89 12.49
C GLY A 4 -13.14 8.19 11.14
N VAL A 5 -14.32 7.88 10.57
CA VAL A 5 -14.55 8.01 9.12
C VAL A 5 -16.01 8.42 8.89
N MET A 6 -16.31 9.69 9.14
CA MET A 6 -17.51 10.35 8.60
C MET A 6 -17.04 11.62 7.91
N ASN A 7 -16.29 11.48 6.81
CA ASN A 7 -16.02 12.63 5.96
C ASN A 7 -17.13 12.72 4.92
N ASN A 8 -18.14 13.46 5.33
CA ASN A 8 -19.29 13.90 4.55
C ASN A 8 -18.76 14.71 3.35
N MET A 9 -18.64 14.12 2.17
CA MET A 9 -18.16 14.81 0.96
C MET A 9 -19.24 15.81 0.49
N LYS A 10 -19.33 16.95 1.16
CA LYS A 10 -20.15 18.11 0.76
C LYS A 10 -19.41 18.96 -0.28
N ILE A 11 -18.80 18.34 -1.28
CA ILE A 11 -18.19 19.06 -2.39
C ILE A 11 -19.30 19.34 -3.41
N LYS A 12 -19.92 20.52 -3.30
CA LYS A 12 -20.96 20.95 -4.26
C LYS A 12 -20.37 21.37 -5.61
N LYS A 13 -19.18 21.98 -5.61
CA LYS A 13 -18.52 22.49 -6.83
C LYS A 13 -17.41 21.54 -7.30
N CYS A 14 -17.29 21.39 -8.62
CA CYS A 14 -16.26 20.57 -9.23
C CYS A 14 -14.85 21.08 -8.84
N PRO A 15 -13.98 20.23 -8.29
CA PRO A 15 -12.62 20.62 -7.90
C PRO A 15 -11.70 20.83 -9.10
N VAL A 16 -12.08 20.36 -10.30
CA VAL A 16 -11.26 20.48 -11.51
C VAL A 16 -11.53 21.80 -12.24
N CYS A 17 -12.78 22.10 -12.56
CA CYS A 17 -13.12 23.32 -13.30
C CYS A 17 -13.59 24.49 -12.42
N GLY A 18 -13.97 24.25 -11.16
CA GLY A 18 -14.47 25.29 -10.24
C GLY A 18 -15.87 25.86 -10.56
N ILE A 19 -16.41 25.56 -11.73
CA ILE A 19 -17.68 26.11 -12.25
C ILE A 19 -18.83 25.14 -12.03
N GLY A 20 -18.69 23.90 -12.51
CA GLY A 20 -19.76 22.92 -12.53
C GLY A 20 -20.12 22.38 -11.16
N THR A 21 -21.37 21.90 -11.01
CA THR A 21 -21.85 21.22 -9.81
C THR A 21 -21.72 19.70 -9.99
N LEU A 22 -21.23 19.01 -8.97
CA LEU A 22 -21.12 17.55 -8.99
C LEU A 22 -22.49 16.90 -8.73
N LYS A 23 -22.91 16.01 -9.63
CA LYS A 23 -24.15 15.23 -9.51
C LYS A 23 -23.82 13.76 -9.28
N LYS A 24 -24.52 13.13 -8.33
CA LYS A 24 -24.37 11.69 -8.05
C LYS A 24 -24.87 10.87 -9.24
N ARG A 25 -24.05 9.95 -9.70
CA ARG A 25 -24.34 8.93 -10.71
C ARG A 25 -24.07 7.55 -10.11
N ILE A 26 -24.90 6.58 -10.45
CA ILE A 26 -24.76 5.19 -10.02
C ILE A 26 -24.84 4.34 -11.28
N GLU A 27 -23.81 3.56 -11.55
CA GLU A 27 -23.73 2.73 -12.75
C GLU A 27 -23.00 1.42 -12.49
N ASN A 28 -23.02 0.52 -13.46
CA ASN A 28 -22.22 -0.69 -13.42
C ASN A 28 -20.93 -0.41 -14.21
N GLU A 29 -19.81 -0.35 -13.50
CA GLU A 29 -18.54 0.06 -14.10
C GLU A 29 -17.71 -1.18 -14.49
N PRO A 30 -17.41 -1.38 -15.78
CA PRO A 30 -16.53 -2.46 -16.23
C PRO A 30 -15.05 -2.08 -16.01
N PHE A 31 -14.27 -3.04 -15.55
CA PHE A 31 -12.82 -2.94 -15.42
C PHE A 31 -12.16 -4.11 -16.14
N GLU A 32 -11.05 -3.83 -16.83
CA GLU A 32 -10.26 -4.85 -17.51
C GLU A 32 -8.86 -4.97 -16.90
N TYR A 33 -8.38 -6.21 -16.75
CA TYR A 33 -7.02 -6.50 -16.38
C TYR A 33 -6.53 -7.74 -17.15
N LYS A 34 -5.46 -7.57 -17.95
CA LYS A 34 -4.86 -8.62 -18.79
C LYS A 34 -5.88 -9.38 -19.65
N GLY A 35 -6.80 -8.66 -20.29
CA GLY A 35 -7.83 -9.23 -21.16
C GLY A 35 -8.98 -9.93 -20.44
N LYS A 36 -9.00 -9.95 -19.11
CA LYS A 36 -10.15 -10.40 -18.31
C LYS A 36 -10.92 -9.19 -17.80
N GLN A 37 -12.23 -9.31 -17.73
CA GLN A 37 -13.11 -8.22 -17.30
C GLN A 37 -13.88 -8.58 -16.02
N ILE A 38 -14.11 -7.56 -15.19
CA ILE A 38 -15.01 -7.60 -14.04
C ILE A 38 -15.91 -6.37 -14.09
N THR A 39 -17.19 -6.52 -13.79
CA THR A 39 -18.11 -5.38 -13.68
C THR A 39 -18.45 -5.16 -12.21
N ILE A 40 -18.23 -3.95 -11.71
CA ILE A 40 -18.57 -3.58 -10.34
C ILE A 40 -19.95 -2.92 -10.35
N PRO A 41 -20.96 -3.56 -9.74
CA PRO A 41 -22.30 -3.00 -9.70
C PRO A 41 -22.38 -1.84 -8.72
N ASN A 42 -23.36 -0.95 -8.93
CA ASN A 42 -23.63 0.18 -8.04
C ASN A 42 -22.40 1.09 -7.80
N TYR A 43 -21.56 1.27 -8.81
CA TYR A 43 -20.40 2.14 -8.78
C TYR A 43 -20.85 3.60 -8.71
N ILE A 44 -20.63 4.25 -7.57
CA ILE A 44 -21.07 5.62 -7.32
C ILE A 44 -19.96 6.60 -7.72
N THR A 45 -20.30 7.51 -8.62
CA THR A 45 -19.45 8.64 -9.00
C THR A 45 -20.21 9.97 -8.84
N TYR A 46 -19.45 11.05 -8.75
CA TYR A 46 -19.91 12.41 -8.73
C TYR A 46 -19.40 13.10 -9.99
N ALA A 47 -20.25 13.23 -11.00
CA ALA A 47 -19.88 13.74 -12.31
C ALA A 47 -20.22 15.22 -12.49
N CYS A 48 -19.34 15.96 -13.16
CA CYS A 48 -19.51 17.34 -13.53
C CYS A 48 -20.10 17.45 -14.95
N ALA A 49 -21.24 18.12 -15.10
CA ALA A 49 -21.86 18.31 -16.42
C ALA A 49 -21.11 19.30 -17.32
N GLU A 50 -20.30 20.20 -16.73
CA GLU A 50 -19.61 21.27 -17.48
C GLU A 50 -18.30 20.79 -18.11
N CYS A 51 -17.50 19.98 -17.39
CA CYS A 51 -16.19 19.53 -17.84
C CYS A 51 -16.08 18.01 -18.03
N GLY A 52 -17.15 17.24 -17.74
CA GLY A 52 -17.17 15.78 -17.91
C GLY A 52 -16.42 14.99 -16.82
N GLU A 53 -15.67 15.66 -15.96
CA GLU A 53 -14.87 15.00 -14.91
C GLU A 53 -15.74 14.35 -13.84
N ALA A 54 -15.28 13.20 -13.33
CA ALA A 54 -15.97 12.43 -12.31
C ALA A 54 -15.06 12.10 -11.12
N VAL A 55 -15.60 12.22 -9.91
CA VAL A 55 -14.93 11.81 -8.67
C VAL A 55 -15.65 10.59 -8.11
N VAL A 56 -14.90 9.54 -7.80
CA VAL A 56 -15.47 8.32 -7.20
C VAL A 56 -15.84 8.59 -5.75
N ASP A 57 -17.02 8.14 -5.34
CA ASP A 57 -17.45 8.18 -3.94
C ASP A 57 -16.43 7.44 -3.04
N PRO A 58 -16.05 7.97 -1.86
CA PRO A 58 -15.02 7.34 -1.02
C PRO A 58 -15.32 5.91 -0.55
N ILE A 59 -16.60 5.58 -0.34
CA ILE A 59 -17.02 4.24 0.07
C ILE A 59 -16.88 3.31 -1.13
N THR A 60 -17.41 3.72 -2.28
CA THR A 60 -17.26 2.99 -3.55
C THR A 60 -15.81 2.79 -3.91
N LEU A 61 -14.96 3.81 -3.79
CA LEU A 61 -13.53 3.74 -4.10
C LEU A 61 -12.80 2.71 -3.23
N LYS A 62 -13.14 2.66 -1.94
CA LYS A 62 -12.54 1.71 -1.01
C LYS A 62 -12.99 0.27 -1.30
N GLU A 63 -14.28 0.07 -1.54
CA GLU A 63 -14.86 -1.25 -1.82
C GLU A 63 -14.40 -1.79 -3.17
N SER A 64 -14.53 -0.99 -4.23
CA SER A 64 -14.05 -1.35 -5.57
C SER A 64 -12.55 -1.59 -5.59
N GLY A 65 -11.75 -0.78 -4.89
CA GLY A 65 -10.30 -0.98 -4.79
C GLY A 65 -9.91 -2.34 -4.19
N LYS A 66 -10.72 -2.90 -3.27
CA LYS A 66 -10.51 -4.26 -2.76
C LYS A 66 -10.90 -5.31 -3.79
N ILE A 67 -12.08 -5.18 -4.41
CA ILE A 67 -12.58 -6.09 -5.44
C ILE A 67 -11.59 -6.18 -6.61
N LEU A 68 -11.08 -5.04 -7.09
CA LEU A 68 -10.13 -4.98 -8.20
C LEU A 68 -8.79 -5.63 -7.86
N LYS A 69 -8.31 -5.49 -6.61
CA LYS A 69 -7.08 -6.18 -6.18
C LYS A 69 -7.27 -7.68 -6.06
N ASP A 70 -8.42 -8.12 -5.53
CA ASP A 70 -8.76 -9.54 -5.45
C ASP A 70 -8.87 -10.14 -6.87
N PHE A 71 -9.53 -9.43 -7.79
CA PHE A 71 -9.59 -9.78 -9.20
C PHE A 71 -8.20 -9.87 -9.84
N GLN A 72 -7.33 -8.87 -9.67
CA GLN A 72 -5.95 -8.89 -10.18
C GLN A 72 -5.16 -10.10 -9.68
N ARG A 73 -5.29 -10.47 -8.39
CA ARG A 73 -4.63 -11.68 -7.85
C ARG A 73 -5.14 -12.94 -8.50
N GLU A 74 -6.46 -13.06 -8.68
CA GLU A 74 -7.07 -14.22 -9.34
C GLU A 74 -6.60 -14.35 -10.78
N VAL A 75 -6.58 -13.24 -11.53
CA VAL A 75 -6.06 -13.20 -12.89
C VAL A 75 -4.58 -13.63 -12.94
N ASP A 76 -3.79 -13.22 -11.95
CA ASP A 76 -2.37 -13.54 -11.86
C ASP A 76 -2.06 -14.93 -11.28
N GLY A 77 -3.08 -15.66 -10.81
CA GLY A 77 -2.93 -16.96 -10.16
C GLY A 77 -2.27 -16.90 -8.77
N LEU A 78 -2.31 -15.73 -8.14
CA LEU A 78 -1.72 -15.49 -6.82
C LEU A 78 -2.68 -15.92 -5.69
N LEU A 79 -2.11 -16.30 -4.56
CA LEU A 79 -2.86 -16.59 -3.34
C LEU A 79 -3.64 -15.34 -2.90
N ASN A 80 -4.90 -15.55 -2.51
CA ASN A 80 -5.70 -14.50 -1.87
C ASN A 80 -5.37 -14.39 -0.36
N GLY A 81 -5.81 -13.30 0.27
CA GLY A 81 -5.51 -13.03 1.67
C GLY A 81 -6.01 -14.12 2.64
N ALA A 82 -7.16 -14.74 2.34
CA ALA A 82 -7.69 -15.83 3.14
C ALA A 82 -6.83 -17.10 3.04
N GLN A 83 -6.32 -17.42 1.85
CA GLN A 83 -5.39 -18.53 1.64
C GLN A 83 -4.06 -18.29 2.36
N ILE A 84 -3.49 -17.08 2.26
CA ILE A 84 -2.26 -16.73 2.98
C ILE A 84 -2.45 -16.88 4.50
N LYS A 85 -3.58 -16.39 5.02
CA LYS A 85 -3.94 -16.57 6.43
C LYS A 85 -4.09 -18.05 6.80
N ALA A 86 -4.72 -18.86 5.95
CA ALA A 86 -4.88 -20.30 6.19
C ALA A 86 -3.52 -21.02 6.26
N ILE A 87 -2.60 -20.71 5.33
CA ILE A 87 -1.22 -21.23 5.33
C ILE A 87 -0.51 -20.88 6.65
N ARG A 88 -0.59 -19.62 7.08
CA ARG A 88 -0.01 -19.17 8.35
C ARG A 88 -0.56 -19.93 9.55
N MET A 89 -1.89 -20.06 9.62
CA MET A 89 -2.57 -20.71 10.74
C MET A 89 -2.26 -22.22 10.77
N LYS A 90 -2.15 -22.87 9.61
CA LYS A 90 -1.73 -24.28 9.49
C LYS A 90 -0.33 -24.53 10.06
N MET A 91 0.56 -23.55 9.93
CA MET A 91 1.90 -23.59 10.53
C MET A 91 1.93 -23.16 12.01
N GLY A 92 0.80 -22.76 12.60
CA GLY A 92 0.72 -22.32 14.00
C GLY A 92 1.45 -21.01 14.30
N MET A 93 1.61 -20.13 13.31
CA MET A 93 2.41 -18.91 13.43
C MET A 93 1.58 -17.64 13.64
N THR A 94 2.14 -16.67 14.36
CA THR A 94 1.65 -15.28 14.34
C THR A 94 2.07 -14.55 13.07
N GLN A 95 1.48 -13.38 12.79
CA GLN A 95 1.86 -12.57 11.62
C GLN A 95 3.31 -12.10 11.72
N GLU A 96 3.79 -11.82 12.93
CA GLU A 96 5.17 -11.44 13.25
C GLU A 96 6.12 -12.58 12.90
N GLN A 97 5.84 -13.79 13.39
CA GLN A 97 6.66 -14.96 13.13
C GLN A 97 6.73 -15.28 11.64
N LEU A 98 5.59 -15.21 10.94
CA LEU A 98 5.57 -15.42 9.50
C LEU A 98 6.40 -14.35 8.77
N ALA A 99 6.27 -13.08 9.16
CA ALA A 99 7.01 -11.97 8.58
C ALA A 99 8.54 -12.07 8.80
N GLU A 100 8.97 -12.63 9.93
CA GLU A 100 10.39 -12.91 10.17
C GLU A 100 10.92 -13.99 9.23
N ILE A 101 10.10 -15.01 8.94
CA ILE A 101 10.48 -16.14 8.08
C ILE A 101 10.52 -15.73 6.60
N ILE A 102 9.44 -15.13 6.10
CA ILE A 102 9.31 -14.82 4.67
C ILE A 102 9.89 -13.45 4.31
N GLY A 103 10.15 -12.60 5.30
CA GLY A 103 10.56 -11.22 5.12
C GLY A 103 9.39 -10.27 4.82
N GLY A 104 9.70 -9.07 4.31
CA GLY A 104 8.70 -8.04 4.00
C GLY A 104 8.14 -7.29 5.21
N GLY A 105 8.34 -7.81 6.43
CA GLY A 105 7.95 -7.18 7.68
C GLY A 105 6.46 -7.34 8.02
N LEU A 106 6.13 -7.18 9.31
CA LEU A 106 4.79 -7.44 9.86
C LEU A 106 3.66 -6.76 9.08
N LYS A 107 3.86 -5.49 8.70
CA LYS A 107 2.85 -4.71 7.97
C LYS A 107 2.55 -5.30 6.59
N ALA A 108 3.52 -5.93 5.92
CA ALA A 108 3.29 -6.55 4.62
C ALA A 108 2.39 -7.78 4.76
N VAL A 109 2.70 -8.68 5.70
CA VAL A 109 1.87 -9.87 5.98
C VAL A 109 0.44 -9.49 6.33
N ALA A 110 0.26 -8.52 7.22
CA ALA A 110 -1.08 -8.02 7.55
C ALA A 110 -1.82 -7.46 6.32
N ARG A 111 -1.13 -6.72 5.45
CA ARG A 111 -1.73 -6.18 4.20
C ARG A 111 -2.09 -7.27 3.20
N TYR A 112 -1.28 -8.34 3.11
CA TYR A 112 -1.57 -9.51 2.28
C TYR A 112 -2.81 -10.23 2.78
N GLU A 113 -2.90 -10.53 4.07
CA GLU A 113 -4.06 -11.23 4.66
C GLU A 113 -5.36 -10.43 4.55
N ILE A 114 -5.29 -9.10 4.67
CA ILE A 114 -6.47 -8.23 4.49
C ILE A 114 -6.84 -8.08 3.00
N GLY A 115 -5.92 -8.40 2.07
CA GLY A 115 -6.13 -8.22 0.64
C GLY A 115 -5.94 -6.77 0.16
N THR A 116 -5.23 -5.93 0.92
CA THR A 116 -4.96 -4.54 0.51
C THR A 116 -3.75 -4.38 -0.40
N VAL A 117 -2.84 -5.37 -0.42
CA VAL A 117 -1.66 -5.39 -1.27
C VAL A 117 -1.49 -6.80 -1.83
N CYS A 118 -0.96 -6.92 -3.05
CA CYS A 118 -0.58 -8.19 -3.66
C CYS A 118 0.89 -8.49 -3.33
N GLN A 119 1.18 -9.72 -2.95
CA GLN A 119 2.53 -10.24 -2.79
C GLN A 119 3.23 -10.37 -4.15
N SER A 120 4.56 -10.37 -4.15
CA SER A 120 5.32 -10.68 -5.35
C SER A 120 5.18 -12.16 -5.72
N ARG A 121 5.43 -12.51 -6.99
CA ARG A 121 5.43 -13.93 -7.41
C ARG A 121 6.40 -14.80 -6.61
N GLY A 122 7.57 -14.28 -6.26
CA GLY A 122 8.53 -15.00 -5.43
C GLY A 122 7.98 -15.29 -4.03
N MET A 123 7.29 -14.31 -3.44
CA MET A 123 6.64 -14.49 -2.14
C MET A 123 5.48 -15.49 -2.21
N ASP A 124 4.69 -15.44 -3.27
CA ASP A 124 3.62 -16.41 -3.52
C ASP A 124 4.15 -17.85 -3.60
N ASN A 125 5.20 -18.05 -4.41
CA ASN A 125 5.86 -19.34 -4.53
C ASN A 125 6.41 -19.83 -3.19
N LEU A 126 7.04 -18.94 -2.41
CA LEU A 126 7.56 -19.28 -1.09
C LEU A 126 6.43 -19.75 -0.16
N LEU A 127 5.31 -19.02 -0.10
CA LEU A 127 4.16 -19.40 0.72
C LEU A 127 3.58 -20.77 0.30
N ARG A 128 3.50 -21.03 -1.01
CA ARG A 128 3.05 -22.34 -1.53
C ARG A 128 4.01 -23.47 -1.17
N ILE A 129 5.31 -23.25 -1.26
CA ILE A 129 6.33 -24.22 -0.85
C ILE A 129 6.21 -24.52 0.65
N LEU A 130 6.05 -23.49 1.47
CA LEU A 130 5.88 -23.65 2.92
C LEU A 130 4.59 -24.40 3.27
N ASP A 131 3.51 -24.18 2.53
CA ASP A 131 2.23 -24.89 2.71
C ASP A 131 2.32 -26.38 2.33
N ALA A 132 3.01 -26.67 1.22
CA ALA A 132 3.18 -28.03 0.71
C ALA A 132 4.22 -28.84 1.51
N TYR A 133 5.30 -28.19 1.94
CA TYR A 133 6.48 -28.81 2.56
C TYR A 133 6.93 -28.03 3.82
N PRO A 134 6.19 -28.11 4.95
CA PRO A 134 6.51 -27.36 6.17
C PRO A 134 7.93 -27.62 6.72
N GLU A 135 8.53 -28.78 6.44
CA GLU A 135 9.90 -29.13 6.81
C GLU A 135 10.95 -28.19 6.22
N THR A 136 10.62 -27.52 5.10
CA THR A 136 11.50 -26.52 4.45
C THR A 136 11.76 -25.29 5.32
N LEU A 137 10.95 -25.06 6.36
CA LEU A 137 11.21 -24.03 7.38
C LEU A 137 12.63 -24.15 7.96
N LYS A 138 13.16 -25.36 8.12
CA LYS A 138 14.53 -25.60 8.62
C LYS A 138 15.60 -25.00 7.71
N VAL A 139 15.34 -24.89 6.41
CA VAL A 139 16.27 -24.29 5.43
C VAL A 139 16.34 -22.78 5.62
N ILE A 140 15.20 -22.14 5.92
CA ILE A 140 15.08 -20.69 6.08
C ILE A 140 15.54 -20.26 7.48
N GLN A 141 15.08 -20.95 8.53
CA GLN A 141 15.41 -20.62 9.92
C GLN A 141 16.90 -20.74 10.22
N LYS A 142 17.62 -21.67 9.60
CA LYS A 142 19.09 -21.77 9.72
C LYS A 142 19.82 -20.49 9.29
N LYS A 143 19.22 -19.68 8.40
CA LYS A 143 19.78 -18.39 7.96
C LYS A 143 19.37 -17.20 8.83
N ILE A 144 18.28 -17.32 9.60
CA ILE A 144 17.79 -16.24 10.47
C ILE A 144 18.57 -16.19 11.80
N GLY A 145 19.27 -17.28 12.15
CA GLY A 145 20.24 -17.29 13.23
C GLY A 145 21.45 -16.38 12.94
N THR A 146 21.75 -15.49 13.89
CA THR A 146 22.91 -14.55 13.97
C THR A 146 22.74 -13.21 13.29
N GLY A 147 21.83 -12.40 13.83
CA GLY A 147 21.81 -10.98 13.53
C GLY A 147 20.81 -10.22 14.39
N LYS A 148 20.87 -10.37 15.72
CA LYS A 148 20.31 -9.33 16.58
C LYS A 148 21.02 -8.03 16.17
N ARG A 149 20.38 -7.21 15.34
CA ARG A 149 20.79 -5.81 15.19
C ARG A 149 20.51 -5.17 16.53
N ILE A 150 21.50 -5.24 17.41
CA ILE A 150 21.61 -4.30 18.52
C ILE A 150 21.64 -2.96 17.81
N ALA A 151 20.62 -2.12 18.00
CA ALA A 151 20.73 -0.73 17.59
C ALA A 151 22.02 -0.23 18.23
N GLN A 152 23.03 0.14 17.42
CA GLN A 152 24.17 0.85 17.95
C GLN A 152 23.56 2.12 18.54
N VAL A 153 23.45 2.18 19.87
CA VAL A 153 23.20 3.42 20.58
C VAL A 153 24.50 4.20 20.38
N ILE A 154 24.50 5.05 19.37
CA ILE A 154 25.61 5.97 19.14
C ILE A 154 25.33 7.14 20.07
N ASP A 155 26.26 7.42 20.98
CA ASP A 155 26.17 8.62 21.80
C ASP A 155 26.18 9.85 20.88
N ILE A 156 25.33 10.83 21.18
CA ILE A 156 25.24 12.06 20.40
C ILE A 156 26.57 12.84 20.43
N GLU A 157 27.36 12.66 21.49
CA GLU A 157 28.69 13.22 21.65
C GLU A 157 29.73 12.49 20.77
N ASP A 158 29.61 11.18 20.57
CA ASP A 158 30.48 10.41 19.67
C ASP A 158 30.32 10.83 18.20
N VAL A 159 29.10 11.16 17.78
CA VAL A 159 28.82 11.71 16.44
C VAL A 159 29.41 13.11 16.30
N ARG A 160 29.33 13.95 17.34
CA ARG A 160 29.89 15.30 17.35
C ARG A 160 31.42 15.30 17.32
N ASN A 161 32.05 14.34 17.99
CA ASN A 161 33.50 14.20 18.05
C ASN A 161 34.10 13.53 16.80
N LYS A 162 33.33 12.71 16.07
CA LYS A 162 33.67 12.25 14.71
C LYS A 162 33.48 13.39 13.69
N LYS A 163 34.35 14.39 13.77
CA LYS A 163 34.52 15.39 12.72
C LYS A 163 34.96 14.68 11.42
N ASN A 164 34.10 14.72 10.39
CA ASN A 164 34.51 14.90 8.98
C ASN A 164 33.33 15.09 8.00
N TYR A 165 32.19 15.65 8.41
CA TYR A 165 31.29 16.28 7.44
C TYR A 165 31.51 17.79 7.44
N ARG A 166 32.50 18.22 6.68
CA ARG A 166 32.75 19.65 6.41
C ARG A 166 31.88 20.01 5.20
N TYR A 167 30.70 20.60 5.42
CA TYR A 167 30.01 21.29 4.33
C TYR A 167 30.94 22.40 3.82
N PRO A 168 31.32 22.43 2.53
CA PRO A 168 32.01 23.57 1.96
C PRO A 168 31.12 24.79 2.13
N GLY A 169 31.63 25.81 2.83
CA GLY A 169 30.87 27.00 3.14
C GLY A 169 30.64 27.85 1.90
N GLU A 170 29.40 27.89 1.43
CA GLU A 170 28.86 29.08 0.79
C GLU A 170 27.71 29.56 1.67
N ALA A 171 27.90 30.73 2.27
CA ALA A 171 26.89 31.38 3.09
C ALA A 171 25.74 31.82 2.18
N TYR A 172 24.54 31.30 2.42
CA TYR A 172 23.34 31.78 1.75
C TYR A 172 22.99 33.17 2.28
N SER A 173 23.27 34.22 1.50
CA SER A 173 22.76 35.57 1.76
C SER A 173 21.31 35.64 1.30
N ILE A 174 20.40 35.95 2.24
CA ILE A 174 19.01 36.30 1.92
C ILE A 174 19.00 37.76 1.50
N ASP A 175 19.41 38.02 0.26
CA ASP A 175 19.15 39.31 -0.38
C ASP A 175 17.89 39.19 -1.25
N LYS A 176 16.98 40.12 -1.01
CA LYS A 176 15.63 40.16 -1.55
C LYS A 176 15.63 40.27 -3.08
N ILE A 177 14.60 39.63 -3.68
CA ILE A 177 13.78 40.05 -4.84
C ILE A 177 13.70 38.97 -5.93
N GLY A 178 12.46 38.54 -6.20
CA GLY A 178 12.01 38.27 -7.57
C GLY A 178 11.74 36.83 -7.98
N GLY A 179 10.45 36.45 -8.00
CA GLY A 179 9.91 35.52 -8.99
C GLY A 179 10.10 34.02 -8.71
N ALA A 180 9.09 33.39 -8.11
CA ALA A 180 8.90 31.95 -8.25
C ALA A 180 8.52 31.64 -9.71
N ALA A 181 9.37 30.89 -10.40
CA ALA A 181 9.07 30.26 -11.68
C ALA A 181 9.22 28.74 -11.56
N TYR A 182 8.18 28.07 -12.05
CA TYR A 182 7.83 26.67 -12.13
C TYR A 182 8.95 25.67 -12.52
N GLY A 183 8.90 24.48 -11.90
CA GLY A 183 8.72 23.17 -12.56
C GLY A 183 9.83 22.56 -13.43
N THR A 184 10.15 21.30 -13.15
CA THR A 184 10.00 20.13 -14.07
C THR A 184 9.81 18.88 -13.24
#